data_AF-A0A0K3BMG0-F1
#
_entry.id   AF-A0A0K3BMG0-F1
#
_cell.length_a   1.000
_cell.length_b   1.000
_cell.length_c   1.000
_cell.angle_alpha   90.00
_cell.angle_beta   90.00
_cell.angle_gamma   90.00
#
_symmetry.space_group_name_H-M   'P 1'
#
loop_
_entity.id
_entity.type
_entity.pdbx_description
1 polymer ?
#
loop_
_entity_poly.entity_id
_entity_poly.type
_entity_poly.pdbx_seq_one_letter_code
_entity_poly.pdbx_strand_id
1 'polypeptide(L)'
;MVDGLAHRMVPGIGRVATALARWGPTRRSLISATEKKIPGLWASMLCRKRYIDDQLVTACHDGIDAVVILGAGFDTRAYRLPIPTDIPVYEVDQPANVRVKQRRLARIYGAAPQAVTLVAIDFETQNLGDVHAAHGYRGGRTFFVWEAVTQYLTEPDSDHL
;
A
#
# COMPACT_ATOMS: atom_id res chain seq x y z
N MET A 1 -14.69 -3.87 -4.14
CA MET A 1 -14.27 -5.22 -3.70
C MET A 1 -13.74 -5.11 -2.27
N VAL A 2 -14.16 -5.97 -1.33
CA VAL A 2 -13.68 -5.90 0.07
C VAL A 2 -12.25 -6.46 0.11
N ASP A 3 -11.33 -5.73 0.74
CA ASP A 3 -9.94 -6.18 0.92
C ASP A 3 -9.87 -7.35 1.92
N GLY A 4 -9.98 -8.55 1.38
CA GLY A 4 -9.87 -9.80 2.13
C GLY A 4 -8.43 -10.18 2.51
N LEU A 5 -7.41 -9.41 2.13
CA LEU A 5 -6.02 -9.69 2.50
C LEU A 5 -5.55 -8.79 3.65
N ALA A 6 -6.03 -7.55 3.71
CA ALA A 6 -5.65 -6.58 4.75
C ALA A 6 -5.80 -7.17 6.16
N HIS A 7 -6.91 -7.86 6.44
CA HIS A 7 -7.15 -8.45 7.77
C HIS A 7 -6.11 -9.51 8.19
N ARG A 8 -5.44 -10.17 7.23
CA ARG A 8 -4.38 -11.15 7.48
C ARG A 8 -3.01 -10.50 7.69
N MET A 9 -2.84 -9.25 7.24
CA MET A 9 -1.59 -8.51 7.39
C MET A 9 -1.42 -7.86 8.78
N VAL A 10 -2.52 -7.47 9.44
CA VAL A 10 -2.47 -6.75 10.73
C VAL A 10 -1.96 -7.64 11.90
N PRO A 11 -1.00 -7.15 12.73
CA PRO A 11 -0.50 -7.87 13.91
C PRO A 11 -1.43 -7.86 15.12
N GLY A 12 -1.39 -8.95 15.90
CA GLY A 12 -1.84 -9.01 17.31
C GLY A 12 -3.21 -8.42 17.60
N ILE A 13 -3.24 -7.39 18.45
CA ILE A 13 -4.44 -6.67 18.92
C ILE A 13 -5.26 -6.06 17.77
N GLY A 14 -4.61 -5.67 16.67
CA GLY A 14 -5.29 -5.15 15.49
C GLY A 14 -6.12 -6.22 14.78
N ARG A 15 -5.79 -7.50 14.95
CA ARG A 15 -6.59 -8.63 14.46
C ARG A 15 -7.87 -8.85 15.28
N VAL A 16 -7.79 -8.64 16.59
CA VAL A 16 -8.96 -8.68 17.49
C VAL A 16 -9.86 -7.48 17.24
N ALA A 17 -9.29 -6.27 17.11
CA ALA A 17 -10.03 -5.06 16.76
C ALA A 17 -10.72 -5.18 15.39
N THR A 18 -10.03 -5.70 14.36
CA THR A 18 -10.65 -5.95 13.05
C THR A 18 -11.72 -7.03 13.12
N ALA A 19 -11.54 -8.09 13.92
CA ALA A 19 -12.57 -9.12 14.13
C ALA A 19 -13.82 -8.56 14.84
N LEU A 20 -13.65 -7.75 15.89
CA LEU A 20 -14.75 -7.08 16.59
C LEU A 20 -15.46 -6.06 15.71
N ALA A 21 -14.73 -5.39 14.81
CA ALA A 21 -15.29 -4.50 13.80
C ALA A 21 -16.05 -5.24 12.67
N ARG A 22 -16.07 -6.58 12.63
CA ARG A 22 -16.94 -7.35 11.74
C ARG A 22 -18.36 -7.48 12.28
N TRP A 23 -18.58 -7.22 13.58
CA TRP A 23 -19.91 -7.23 14.15
C TRP A 23 -20.66 -5.95 13.71
N GLY A 24 -21.79 -6.13 13.02
CA GLY A 24 -22.53 -5.03 12.39
C GLY A 24 -22.88 -3.86 13.32
N PRO A 25 -23.31 -4.09 14.58
CA PRO A 25 -23.58 -3.01 15.53
C PRO A 25 -22.34 -2.19 15.92
N THR A 26 -21.24 -2.84 16.31
CA THR A 26 -20.00 -2.14 16.73
C THR A 26 -19.39 -1.36 15.58
N ARG A 27 -19.36 -1.95 14.37
CA ARG A 27 -18.91 -1.27 13.16
C ARG A 27 -19.71 -0.01 12.88
N ARG A 28 -21.04 -0.09 12.94
CA ARG A 28 -21.94 1.06 12.70
C ARG A 28 -21.73 2.15 13.74
N SER A 29 -21.60 1.79 15.01
CA SER A 29 -21.34 2.76 16.08
C SER A 29 -19.99 3.45 15.90
N LEU A 30 -18.93 2.70 15.55
CA LEU A 30 -17.60 3.27 15.30
C LEU A 30 -17.64 4.23 14.11
N ILE A 31 -18.19 3.80 12.97
CA ILE A 31 -18.33 4.63 11.77
C ILE A 31 -19.12 5.90 12.09
N SER A 32 -20.26 5.77 12.76
CA SER A 32 -21.10 6.92 13.13
C SER A 32 -20.37 7.89 14.06
N ALA A 33 -19.64 7.40 15.05
CA ALA A 33 -18.88 8.25 15.96
C ALA A 33 -17.75 9.01 15.24
N THR A 34 -17.05 8.36 14.31
CA THR A 34 -16.01 9.01 13.50
C THR A 34 -16.57 9.98 12.47
N GLU A 35 -17.67 9.65 11.77
CA GLU A 35 -18.34 10.55 10.82
C GLU A 35 -18.89 11.81 11.50
N LYS A 36 -19.34 11.71 12.76
CA LYS A 36 -19.75 12.89 13.55
C LYS A 36 -18.58 13.83 13.86
N LYS A 37 -17.37 13.29 14.02
CA LYS A 37 -16.17 14.09 14.33
C LYS A 37 -15.47 14.62 13.08
N ILE A 38 -15.45 13.82 12.02
CA ILE A 38 -14.83 14.14 10.74
C ILE A 38 -15.80 13.69 9.63
N PRO A 39 -16.73 14.56 9.23
CA PRO A 39 -17.69 14.23 8.17
C PRO A 39 -16.98 13.86 6.86
N GLY A 40 -17.40 12.76 6.24
CA GLY A 40 -16.89 12.28 4.95
C GLY A 40 -15.60 11.47 5.03
N LEU A 41 -15.06 11.21 6.23
CA LEU A 41 -13.82 10.47 6.41
C LEU A 41 -13.86 9.08 5.74
N TRP A 42 -14.91 8.30 5.99
CA TRP A 42 -15.01 6.94 5.43
C TRP A 42 -15.27 6.94 3.94
N ALA A 43 -16.13 7.85 3.48
CA ALA A 43 -16.41 8.01 2.05
C ALA A 43 -15.14 8.40 1.30
N SER A 44 -14.39 9.39 1.78
CA SER A 44 -13.13 9.85 1.19
C SER A 44 -12.10 8.71 1.13
N MET A 45 -11.89 7.97 2.23
CA MET A 45 -10.97 6.83 2.25
C MET A 45 -11.35 5.73 1.24
N LEU A 46 -12.63 5.38 1.14
CA LEU A 46 -13.11 4.35 0.22
C LEU A 46 -13.03 4.81 -1.23
N CYS A 47 -13.48 6.03 -1.52
CA CYS A 47 -13.43 6.61 -2.85
C CYS A 47 -11.99 6.75 -3.34
N ARG A 48 -11.07 7.25 -2.50
CA ARG A 48 -9.65 7.35 -2.85
C ARG A 48 -9.04 6.00 -3.18
N LYS A 49 -9.27 4.99 -2.34
CA LYS A 49 -8.77 3.63 -2.60
C LYS A 49 -9.31 3.06 -3.89
N ARG A 50 -10.62 3.19 -4.11
CA ARG A 50 -11.28 2.69 -5.32
C ARG A 50 -10.77 3.41 -6.58
N TYR A 51 -10.63 4.71 -6.52
CA TYR A 51 -10.11 5.51 -7.63
C TYR A 51 -8.69 5.07 -8.01
N ILE A 52 -7.78 4.94 -7.04
CA ILE A 52 -6.42 4.47 -7.29
C ILE A 52 -6.42 3.07 -7.91
N ASP A 53 -7.25 2.17 -7.40
CA ASP A 53 -7.37 0.81 -7.95
C ASP A 53 -7.81 0.82 -9.41
N ASP A 54 -8.85 1.59 -9.73
CA ASP A 54 -9.39 1.69 -11.09
C ASP A 54 -8.38 2.32 -12.05
N GLN A 55 -7.66 3.36 -11.61
CA GLN A 55 -6.58 3.98 -12.39
C GLN A 55 -5.41 3.03 -12.61
N LEU A 56 -5.02 2.25 -11.59
CA LEU A 56 -3.93 1.28 -11.73
C LEU A 56 -4.29 0.17 -12.71
N VAL A 57 -5.51 -0.38 -12.63
CA VAL A 57 -5.99 -1.38 -13.60
C VAL A 57 -6.01 -0.81 -15.01
N THR A 58 -6.48 0.42 -15.18
CA THR A 58 -6.50 1.11 -16.48
C THR A 58 -5.07 1.31 -17.02
N ALA A 59 -4.15 1.76 -16.18
CA ALA A 59 -2.76 1.95 -16.56
C ALA A 59 -2.07 0.64 -16.97
N CYS A 60 -2.37 -0.48 -16.29
CA CYS A 60 -1.92 -1.81 -16.73
C CYS A 60 -2.44 -2.16 -18.12
N HIS A 61 -3.71 -1.86 -18.43
CA HIS A 61 -4.28 -2.05 -19.78
C HIS A 61 -3.62 -1.15 -20.83
N ASP A 62 -3.19 0.05 -20.45
CA ASP A 62 -2.50 1.01 -21.33
C ASP A 62 -1.00 0.73 -21.51
N GLY A 63 -0.49 -0.37 -20.93
CA GLY A 63 0.88 -0.83 -21.10
C GLY A 63 1.93 0.00 -20.35
N ILE A 64 1.76 0.14 -19.03
CA ILE A 64 2.84 0.60 -18.14
C ILE A 64 3.93 -0.48 -17.97
N ASP A 65 5.14 -0.03 -17.69
CA ASP A 65 6.32 -0.88 -17.54
C ASP A 65 6.58 -1.27 -16.07
N ALA A 66 6.06 -0.50 -15.12
CA ALA A 66 6.28 -0.72 -13.69
C ALA A 66 5.21 -0.06 -12.82
N VAL A 67 5.06 -0.57 -11.60
CA VAL A 67 4.26 0.04 -10.54
C VAL A 67 5.16 0.31 -9.34
N VAL A 68 5.10 1.52 -8.78
CA VAL A 68 5.81 1.88 -7.56
C VAL A 68 4.80 2.34 -6.51
N ILE A 69 4.82 1.72 -5.34
CA ILE A 69 3.94 2.08 -4.22
C ILE A 69 4.83 2.64 -3.11
N LEU A 70 4.76 3.95 -2.89
CA LEU A 70 5.49 4.67 -1.85
C LEU A 70 4.71 4.63 -0.53
N GLY A 71 5.39 4.28 0.56
CA GLY A 71 4.76 4.06 1.87
C GLY A 71 3.82 2.85 1.84
N ALA A 72 4.26 1.76 1.22
CA ALA A 72 3.41 0.61 0.90
C ALA A 72 2.83 -0.13 2.11
N GLY A 73 3.33 0.09 3.32
CA GLY A 73 2.84 -0.41 4.61
C GLY A 73 2.15 -1.78 4.53
N PHE A 74 0.83 -1.78 4.69
CA PHE A 74 -0.03 -2.95 4.54
C PHE A 74 -0.91 -2.89 3.27
N ASP A 75 -0.50 -2.14 2.27
CA ASP A 75 -1.11 -2.16 0.95
C ASP A 75 -1.10 -3.59 0.39
N THR A 76 -2.23 -3.97 -0.19
CA THR A 76 -2.50 -5.31 -0.72
C THR A 76 -2.73 -5.30 -2.23
N ARG A 77 -2.65 -4.14 -2.90
CA ARG A 77 -2.97 -3.96 -4.32
C ARG A 77 -2.24 -4.96 -5.21
N ALA A 78 -0.92 -5.11 -5.00
CA ALA A 78 -0.07 -6.05 -5.73
C ALA A 78 -0.51 -7.52 -5.63
N TYR A 79 -1.30 -7.86 -4.61
CA TYR A 79 -1.71 -9.23 -4.30
C TYR A 79 -3.19 -9.49 -4.57
N ARG A 80 -3.99 -8.45 -4.87
CA ARG A 80 -5.44 -8.56 -5.08
C ARG A 80 -5.93 -8.01 -6.41
N LEU A 81 -5.20 -7.08 -7.02
CA LEU A 81 -5.54 -6.52 -8.31
C LEU A 81 -4.95 -7.38 -9.43
N PRO A 82 -5.59 -7.43 -10.61
CA PRO A 82 -5.14 -8.23 -11.74
C PRO A 82 -3.97 -7.54 -12.47
N ILE A 83 -2.86 -7.29 -11.76
CA ILE A 83 -1.64 -6.75 -12.36
C ILE A 83 -0.97 -7.89 -13.15
N PRO A 84 -0.66 -7.69 -14.45
CA PRO A 84 0.10 -8.64 -15.25
C PRO A 84 1.44 -9.04 -14.57
N THR A 85 1.80 -10.32 -14.63
CA THR A 85 2.99 -10.86 -13.93
C THR A 85 4.32 -10.37 -14.47
N ASP A 86 4.33 -9.84 -15.70
CA ASP A 86 5.46 -9.23 -16.37
C ASP A 86 5.67 -7.76 -15.99
N ILE A 87 4.70 -7.13 -15.32
CA ILE A 87 4.85 -5.76 -14.78
C ILE A 87 5.40 -5.86 -13.34
N PRO A 88 6.68 -5.49 -13.10
CA PRO A 88 7.23 -5.47 -11.76
C PRO A 88 6.55 -4.41 -10.88
N VAL A 89 6.28 -4.79 -9.64
CA VAL A 89 5.71 -3.94 -8.59
C VAL A 89 6.76 -3.73 -7.50
N TYR A 90 7.11 -2.47 -7.23
CA TYR A 90 8.02 -2.10 -6.17
C TYR A 90 7.24 -1.50 -5.01
N GLU A 91 7.28 -2.16 -3.86
CA GLU A 91 6.66 -1.66 -2.63
C GLU A 91 7.74 -1.05 -1.74
N VAL A 92 7.71 0.27 -1.62
CA VAL A 92 8.75 1.07 -0.98
C VAL A 92 8.26 1.52 0.39
N ASP A 93 9.03 1.24 1.44
CA ASP A 93 8.72 1.70 2.80
C ASP A 93 9.95 1.66 3.71
N GLN A 94 9.80 2.17 4.93
CA GLN A 94 10.80 2.07 5.98
C GLN A 94 11.20 0.61 6.25
N PRO A 95 12.48 0.36 6.60
CA PRO A 95 12.99 -0.99 6.84
C PRO A 95 12.16 -1.79 7.86
N ALA A 96 11.62 -1.14 8.89
CA ALA A 96 10.77 -1.78 9.88
C ALA A 96 9.47 -2.34 9.27
N ASN A 97 8.80 -1.55 8.42
CA ASN A 97 7.56 -1.92 7.76
C ASN A 97 7.80 -3.05 6.74
N VAL A 98 8.85 -2.93 5.93
CA VAL A 98 9.25 -3.98 4.98
C VAL A 98 9.50 -5.32 5.68
N ARG A 99 10.24 -5.33 6.80
CA ARG A 99 10.46 -6.56 7.60
C ARG A 99 9.18 -7.16 8.16
N VAL A 100 8.22 -6.34 8.57
CA VAL A 100 6.91 -6.83 9.03
C VAL A 100 6.13 -7.43 7.85
N LYS A 101 6.11 -6.75 6.70
CA LYS A 101 5.41 -7.20 5.50
C LYS A 101 5.99 -8.51 4.96
N GLN A 102 7.32 -8.62 4.83
CA GLN A 102 8.01 -9.86 4.44
C GLN A 102 7.58 -11.05 5.29
N ARG A 103 7.62 -10.92 6.63
CA ARG A 103 7.21 -11.99 7.55
C ARG A 103 5.74 -12.38 7.40
N ARG A 104 4.87 -11.43 7.03
CA ARG A 104 3.45 -11.69 6.79
C ARG A 104 3.23 -12.42 5.47
N LEU A 105 3.86 -11.95 4.41
CA LEU A 105 3.76 -12.59 3.10
C LEU A 105 4.31 -14.01 3.13
N ALA A 106 5.47 -14.23 3.77
CA ALA A 106 6.01 -15.57 3.97
C ALA A 106 5.01 -16.50 4.69
N ARG A 107 4.25 -15.98 5.66
CA ARG A 107 3.21 -16.76 6.36
C ARG A 107 1.97 -17.05 5.51
N ILE A 108 1.60 -16.15 4.61
CA ILE A 108 0.38 -16.26 3.80
C ILE A 108 0.63 -17.06 2.50
N TYR A 109 1.78 -16.82 1.87
CA TYR A 109 2.11 -17.28 0.52
C TYR A 109 3.40 -18.11 0.45
N GLY A 110 4.13 -18.29 1.56
CA GLY A 110 5.46 -18.94 1.58
C GLY A 110 6.59 -17.97 1.22
N ALA A 111 6.39 -17.11 0.22
CA ALA A 111 7.27 -16.01 -0.14
C ALA A 111 6.44 -14.85 -0.75
N ALA A 112 7.07 -13.69 -0.98
CA ALA A 112 6.44 -12.65 -1.80
C ALA A 112 6.26 -13.15 -3.25
N PRO A 113 5.17 -12.79 -3.96
CA PRO A 113 5.02 -13.12 -5.37
C PRO A 113 6.21 -12.59 -6.17
N GLN A 114 6.62 -13.32 -7.22
CA GLN A 114 7.83 -13.01 -7.98
C GLN A 114 7.82 -11.61 -8.62
N ALA A 115 6.65 -11.11 -9.01
CA ALA A 115 6.48 -9.78 -9.57
C ALA A 115 6.60 -8.64 -8.53
N VAL A 116 6.70 -8.95 -7.23
CA VAL A 116 6.73 -7.95 -6.14
C VAL A 116 8.10 -7.87 -5.49
N THR A 117 8.72 -6.71 -5.60
CA THR A 117 9.99 -6.38 -4.93
C THR A 117 9.71 -5.46 -3.75
N LEU A 118 10.04 -5.90 -2.55
CA LEU A 118 9.94 -5.07 -1.35
C LEU A 118 11.23 -4.28 -1.17
N VAL A 119 11.14 -2.95 -1.22
CA VAL A 119 12.27 -2.03 -1.20
C VAL A 119 12.28 -1.29 0.14
N ALA A 120 13.30 -1.56 0.94
CA ALA A 120 13.50 -0.85 2.20
C ALA A 120 14.27 0.46 1.94
N ILE A 121 13.69 1.59 2.34
CA ILE A 121 14.32 2.90 2.23
C ILE A 121 14.04 3.75 3.48
N ASP A 122 15.04 4.50 3.90
CA ASP A 122 14.88 5.64 4.78
C ASP A 122 14.84 6.92 3.93
N PHE A 123 13.66 7.52 3.79
CA PHE A 123 13.45 8.70 2.95
C PHE A 123 14.20 9.95 3.45
N GLU A 124 14.62 9.99 4.72
CA GLU A 124 15.37 11.13 5.27
C GLU A 124 16.85 11.08 4.90
N THR A 125 17.40 9.87 4.68
CA THR A 125 18.85 9.67 4.56
C THR A 125 19.27 9.05 3.23
N GLN A 126 18.35 8.55 2.42
CA GLN A 126 18.64 7.81 1.19
C GLN A 126 17.91 8.40 -0.02
N ASN A 127 18.56 8.36 -1.18
CA ASN A 127 17.95 8.75 -2.44
C ASN A 127 17.11 7.60 -3.03
N LEU A 128 15.86 7.89 -3.41
CA LEU A 128 14.94 6.90 -3.96
C LEU A 128 15.43 6.29 -5.28
N GLY A 129 15.99 7.11 -6.17
CA GLY A 129 16.49 6.68 -7.47
C GLY A 129 17.60 5.64 -7.35
N ASP A 130 18.59 5.89 -6.50
CA ASP A 130 19.71 4.97 -6.27
C ASP A 130 19.24 3.63 -5.68
N VAL A 131 18.37 3.69 -4.67
CA VAL A 131 17.81 2.50 -4.02
C VAL A 131 16.97 1.70 -5.02
N HIS A 132 16.14 2.35 -5.83
CA HIS A 132 15.35 1.67 -6.85
C HIS A 132 16.21 1.02 -7.92
N ALA A 133 17.24 1.71 -8.43
CA ALA A 133 18.16 1.17 -9.41
C ALA A 133 18.87 -0.09 -8.88
N ALA A 134 19.30 -0.08 -7.61
CA ALA A 134 19.90 -1.23 -6.94
C ALA A 134 18.95 -2.45 -6.83
N HIS A 135 17.63 -2.21 -6.79
CA HIS A 135 16.59 -3.24 -6.76
C HIS A 135 16.06 -3.62 -8.16
N GLY A 136 16.72 -3.15 -9.22
CA GLY A 136 16.42 -3.55 -10.59
C GLY A 136 15.37 -2.70 -11.31
N TYR A 137 14.90 -1.61 -10.71
CA TYR A 137 14.04 -0.64 -11.40
C TYR A 137 14.81 0.02 -12.55
N ARG A 138 14.22 0.01 -13.75
CA ARG A 138 14.86 0.51 -14.99
C ARG A 138 14.19 1.76 -15.58
N GLY A 139 13.22 2.34 -14.87
CA GLY A 139 12.40 3.43 -15.40
C GLY A 139 11.40 2.93 -16.46
N GLY A 140 10.91 3.85 -17.28
CA GLY A 140 9.83 3.61 -18.24
C GLY A 140 8.53 4.28 -17.80
N ARG A 141 7.41 3.93 -18.46
CA ARG A 141 6.08 4.39 -18.09
C ARG A 141 5.68 3.75 -16.78
N THR A 142 5.88 4.46 -15.67
CA THR A 142 5.68 3.93 -14.33
C THR A 142 4.45 4.54 -13.68
N PHE A 143 3.62 3.70 -13.07
CA PHE A 143 2.49 4.16 -12.26
C PHE A 143 2.91 4.27 -10.80
N PHE A 144 2.93 5.50 -10.27
CA PHE A 144 3.24 5.78 -8.88
C PHE A 144 1.97 5.86 -8.03
N VAL A 145 1.94 5.10 -6.94
CA VAL A 145 0.95 5.22 -5.87
C VAL A 145 1.63 5.88 -4.68
N TRP A 146 1.18 7.08 -4.33
CA TRP A 146 1.65 7.79 -3.15
C TRP A 146 0.46 8.10 -2.23
N GLU A 147 -0.10 7.06 -1.62
CA GLU A 147 -1.32 7.18 -0.81
C GLU A 147 -0.99 7.41 0.67
N ALA A 148 -1.47 8.53 1.22
CA ALA A 148 -1.39 8.83 2.65
C ALA A 148 0.04 8.75 3.21
N VAL A 149 0.99 9.37 2.51
CA VAL A 149 2.38 9.49 2.99
C VAL A 149 2.79 10.95 3.17
N THR A 150 2.35 11.85 2.30
CA THR A 150 2.76 13.27 2.31
C THR A 150 2.47 13.98 3.63
N GLN A 151 1.44 13.58 4.37
CA GLN A 151 1.13 14.16 5.68
C GLN A 151 2.08 13.70 6.82
N TYR A 152 3.07 12.85 6.52
CA TYR A 152 4.09 12.39 7.46
C TYR A 152 5.50 12.91 7.11
N LEU A 153 5.65 13.65 6.00
CA LEU A 153 6.91 14.23 5.58
C LEU A 153 6.95 15.71 5.96
N THR A 154 8.12 16.21 6.33
CA THR A 154 8.32 17.65 6.45
C THR A 154 8.55 18.26 5.07
N GLU A 155 8.23 19.54 4.89
CA GLU A 155 8.29 20.24 3.59
C GLU A 155 9.63 20.04 2.83
N PRO A 156 10.82 20.08 3.48
CA PRO A 156 12.10 19.83 2.83
C PRO A 156 12.28 18.41 2.26
N ASP A 157 11.61 17.41 2.83
CA ASP A 157 11.80 16.00 2.45
C ASP A 157 11.04 15.64 1.17
N SER A 158 10.08 16.49 0.76
CA SER A 158 9.23 16.22 -0.41
C SER A 158 9.88 16.55 -1.75
N ASP A 159 10.87 17.46 -1.79
CA ASP A 159 11.54 17.91 -3.00
C ASP A 159 12.61 16.93 -3.53
N HIS A 160 12.95 15.91 -2.73
CA HIS A 160 14.04 14.96 -3.01
C HIS A 160 13.57 13.55 -3.41
N LEU A 161 12.25 13.35 -3.56
CA LEU A 161 11.60 12.06 -3.84
C LEU A 161 11.15 11.89 -5.29
#